data_AF-A0A8K0RCX7-F1
#
_entry.id   AF-A0A8K0RCX7-F1
#
_cell.length_a   1.000
_cell.length_b   1.000
_cell.length_c   1.000
_cell.angle_alpha   90.00
_cell.angle_beta   90.00
_cell.angle_gamma   90.00
#
_symmetry.space_group_name_H-M   'P 1'
#
loop_
_entity.id
_entity.type
_entity.pdbx_description
1 polymer ?
#
loop_
_entity_poly.entity_id
_entity_poly.type
_entity_poly.pdbx_seq_one_letter_code
_entity_poly.pdbx_strand_id
1 'polypeptide(L)'
;MTNTSIHNATWPPANPWALKFTNCDELVQIWSWYQLPDELSRRETKDEIINYSFHGLDNYLRNVSREQHSRPSNEEVLAWIRTPAVEEFITELTVYGSYELDQLTPEYIVQKPSCWLQACRAERWNGNPDIAGVGMLTTYLLQACFVTVYLFALVTIRFDWTPVKMRNSPSIKRTLLAIQHSTGSFLSASFVFSIAMLLASLFAVVDDTSNARYTSWALLLIMPISSILPLVVLQLAESNTLRRTKGRMAVWFLLLMLTLNLLVHTWLPNLGVELNDRFKVRLSDWEARCLEIRHIYPIIFLSWAIAGLVCLSAVIFAISAGVACKRHKTRNLVRVLHLLWWPMIILAFSAMWTFVGWLTYFTFSIRDRARNSNKDAEWSFGQFLALSTWMPFLVEFAYVWCEEPEKALNGRLIAPYEVVKVAEETESTDLEQSGGDEASARLVHRRTI
;
A
#
# COMPACT_ATOMS: atom_id res chain seq x y z
N MET A 1 36.23 38.84 -22.42
CA MET A 1 36.24 37.38 -22.67
C MET A 1 36.42 37.19 -24.15
N THR A 2 37.61 36.72 -24.54
CA THR A 2 37.96 36.40 -25.93
C THR A 2 37.22 35.12 -26.33
N ASN A 3 36.48 35.14 -27.44
CA ASN A 3 35.93 33.93 -28.06
C ASN A 3 37.08 33.06 -28.56
N THR A 4 37.63 32.21 -27.70
CA THR A 4 38.48 31.10 -28.12
C THR A 4 37.62 30.15 -28.93
N SER A 5 37.91 30.05 -30.22
CA SER A 5 37.27 29.13 -31.16
C SER A 5 37.46 27.70 -30.69
N ILE A 6 36.39 27.06 -30.23
CA ILE A 6 36.33 25.65 -29.79
C ILE A 6 36.73 24.69 -30.94
N HIS A 7 36.69 25.15 -32.20
CA HIS A 7 36.98 24.35 -33.38
C HIS A 7 38.43 23.88 -33.53
N ASN A 8 39.37 24.38 -32.72
CA ASN A 8 40.77 23.93 -32.75
C ASN A 8 41.18 23.07 -31.54
N ALA A 9 40.25 22.72 -30.65
CA ALA A 9 40.56 21.81 -29.55
C ALA A 9 40.75 20.39 -30.11
N THR A 10 41.98 19.88 -30.07
CA THR A 10 42.35 18.53 -30.56
C THR A 10 42.02 17.40 -29.58
N TRP A 11 41.51 17.75 -28.39
CA TRP A 11 41.44 16.87 -27.24
C TRP A 11 40.02 16.51 -26.73
N PRO A 12 38.91 17.22 -27.00
CA PRO A 12 37.63 16.75 -26.53
C PRO A 12 37.20 15.54 -27.37
N PRO A 13 36.58 14.51 -26.77
CA PRO A 13 35.90 13.51 -27.59
C PRO A 13 34.89 14.25 -28.46
N ALA A 14 35.00 14.10 -29.78
CA ALA A 14 34.00 14.61 -30.72
C ALA A 14 32.60 14.08 -30.39
N ASN A 15 32.55 12.96 -29.66
CA ASN A 15 31.34 12.33 -29.18
C ASN A 15 31.44 12.05 -27.65
N PRO A 16 30.69 12.75 -26.79
CA PRO A 16 30.64 12.52 -25.35
C PRO A 16 30.31 11.07 -24.95
N TRP A 17 29.61 10.34 -25.83
CA TRP A 17 29.30 8.92 -25.68
C TRP A 17 30.55 8.01 -25.68
N ALA A 18 31.73 8.52 -26.04
CA ALA A 18 33.00 7.80 -25.94
C ALA A 18 33.54 7.70 -24.50
N LEU A 19 32.96 8.44 -23.53
CA LEU A 19 33.33 8.35 -22.12
C LEU A 19 32.89 7.00 -21.54
N LYS A 20 33.84 6.06 -21.44
CA LYS A 20 33.64 4.79 -20.72
C LYS A 20 33.98 4.97 -19.26
N PHE A 21 32.96 5.11 -18.41
CA PHE A 21 33.13 5.02 -16.96
C PHE A 21 33.46 3.57 -16.59
N THR A 22 34.74 3.27 -16.43
CA THR A 22 35.21 1.97 -15.93
C THR A 22 35.18 1.90 -14.40
N ASN A 23 35.23 3.07 -13.75
CA ASN A 23 35.13 3.23 -12.30
C ASN A 23 33.74 3.76 -11.93
N CYS A 24 32.96 2.96 -11.22
CA CYS A 24 31.61 3.33 -10.80
C CYS A 24 31.61 4.41 -9.68
N ASP A 25 32.69 4.55 -8.92
CA ASP A 25 32.81 5.55 -7.85
C ASP A 25 32.80 6.99 -8.42
N GLU A 26 33.40 7.19 -9.59
CA GLU A 26 33.42 8.49 -10.29
C GLU A 26 32.03 8.89 -10.76
N LEU A 27 31.26 7.94 -11.30
CA LEU A 27 29.87 8.16 -11.71
C LEU A 27 28.98 8.49 -10.50
N VAL A 28 29.14 7.74 -9.40
CA VAL A 28 28.45 7.98 -8.13
C VAL A 28 28.71 9.39 -7.62
N GLN A 29 29.95 9.84 -7.67
CA GLN A 29 30.34 11.16 -7.20
C GLN A 29 29.70 12.25 -8.05
N ILE A 30 29.84 12.20 -9.37
CA ILE A 30 29.19 13.14 -10.30
C ILE A 30 27.69 13.20 -10.03
N TRP A 31 27.05 12.04 -9.91
CA TRP A 31 25.62 11.93 -9.67
C TRP A 31 25.19 12.59 -8.36
N SER A 32 25.92 12.37 -7.26
CA SER A 32 25.59 12.94 -5.94
C SER A 32 25.59 14.48 -5.91
N TRP A 33 26.29 15.15 -6.82
CA TRP A 33 26.33 16.62 -6.93
C TRP A 33 25.16 17.21 -7.73
N TYR A 34 24.64 16.48 -8.73
CA TYR A 34 23.43 16.87 -9.47
C TYR A 34 22.17 16.89 -8.59
N GLN A 35 22.25 16.27 -7.40
CA GLN A 35 21.16 16.13 -6.43
C GLN A 35 21.00 17.32 -5.49
N LEU A 36 21.88 18.32 -5.57
CA LEU A 36 21.78 19.49 -4.70
C LEU A 36 20.48 20.26 -5.01
N PRO A 37 19.73 20.72 -3.98
CA PRO A 37 18.46 21.41 -4.17
C PRO A 37 18.60 22.56 -5.18
N ASP A 38 17.56 22.80 -5.99
CA ASP A 38 17.54 23.85 -7.04
C ASP A 38 17.98 25.24 -6.53
N GLU A 39 17.82 25.51 -5.24
CA GLU A 39 18.24 26.76 -4.58
C GLU A 39 19.77 26.87 -4.38
N LEU A 40 20.47 25.75 -4.19
CA LEU A 40 21.94 25.67 -4.07
C LEU A 40 22.64 25.44 -5.43
N SER A 41 21.92 24.85 -6.38
CA SER A 41 22.39 24.48 -7.73
C SER A 41 22.86 25.66 -8.61
N ARG A 42 22.48 26.92 -8.29
CA ARG A 42 22.67 28.05 -9.22
C ARG A 42 24.01 28.79 -9.16
N ARG A 43 24.86 28.66 -8.13
CA ARG A 43 26.07 29.50 -8.03
C ARG A 43 27.39 28.82 -7.66
N GLU A 44 27.41 27.84 -6.76
CA GLU A 44 28.69 27.26 -6.26
C GLU A 44 28.99 25.87 -6.86
N THR A 45 27.97 25.15 -7.33
CA THR A 45 28.06 23.79 -7.92
C THR A 45 28.74 23.70 -9.28
N LYS A 46 28.88 24.81 -10.01
CA LYS A 46 29.54 24.77 -11.32
C LYS A 46 31.00 24.32 -11.17
N ASP A 47 31.76 24.89 -10.24
CA ASP A 47 33.21 24.67 -10.12
C ASP A 47 33.59 23.24 -9.71
N GLU A 48 32.73 22.56 -8.94
CA GLU A 48 32.95 21.16 -8.53
C GLU A 48 32.46 20.13 -9.57
N ILE A 49 31.31 20.38 -10.23
CA ILE A 49 30.89 19.60 -11.42
C ILE A 49 31.96 19.68 -12.51
N ILE A 50 32.56 20.87 -12.66
CA ILE A 50 33.72 21.10 -13.53
C ILE A 50 34.90 20.24 -13.06
N ASN A 51 35.34 20.30 -11.81
CA ASN A 51 36.48 19.53 -11.28
C ASN A 51 36.33 17.99 -11.39
N TYR A 52 35.10 17.45 -11.35
CA TYR A 52 34.86 16.02 -11.53
C TYR A 52 34.67 15.60 -12.98
N SER A 53 34.02 16.44 -13.78
CA SER A 53 34.07 16.30 -15.25
C SER A 53 35.53 16.31 -15.72
N PHE A 54 36.37 17.13 -15.08
CA PHE A 54 37.83 17.13 -15.22
C PHE A 54 38.48 15.81 -14.84
N HIS A 55 38.01 15.09 -13.82
CA HIS A 55 38.58 13.81 -13.40
C HIS A 55 38.19 12.66 -14.32
N GLY A 56 36.91 12.58 -14.73
CA GLY A 56 36.44 11.62 -15.73
C GLY A 56 37.06 11.88 -17.10
N LEU A 57 37.21 13.15 -17.45
CA LEU A 57 37.97 13.58 -18.62
C LEU A 57 39.47 13.32 -18.46
N ASP A 58 40.08 13.48 -17.28
CA ASP A 58 41.49 13.16 -17.04
C ASP A 58 41.76 11.66 -17.14
N ASN A 59 40.82 10.80 -16.74
CA ASN A 59 40.90 9.35 -16.98
C ASN A 59 40.75 8.99 -18.47
N TYR A 60 39.79 9.61 -19.16
CA TYR A 60 39.65 9.48 -20.62
C TYR A 60 40.94 9.93 -21.32
N LEU A 61 41.45 11.10 -20.95
CA LEU A 61 42.67 11.67 -21.48
C LEU A 61 43.88 10.83 -21.10
N ARG A 62 44.03 10.27 -19.90
CA ARG A 62 45.15 9.36 -19.58
C ARG A 62 45.14 8.10 -20.44
N ASN A 63 43.96 7.59 -20.81
CA ASN A 63 43.81 6.43 -21.68
C ASN A 63 44.04 6.77 -23.17
N VAL A 64 43.69 7.98 -23.60
CA VAL A 64 43.89 8.49 -24.98
C VAL A 64 45.29 9.11 -25.18
N SER A 65 45.88 9.70 -24.15
CA SER A 65 47.17 10.43 -24.09
C SER A 65 48.39 9.49 -24.08
N ARG A 66 48.20 8.17 -24.17
CA ARG A 66 49.31 7.32 -24.64
C ARG A 66 49.85 7.77 -26.00
N GLU A 67 49.05 8.52 -26.76
CA GLU A 67 49.47 9.28 -27.93
C GLU A 67 49.56 10.79 -27.60
N GLN A 68 50.68 11.22 -26.98
CA GLN A 68 51.35 12.52 -27.18
C GLN A 68 50.55 13.85 -27.13
N HIS A 69 49.42 13.94 -26.41
CA HIS A 69 48.67 15.20 -26.25
C HIS A 69 48.79 15.80 -24.84
N SER A 70 48.94 17.13 -24.77
CA SER A 70 49.00 17.93 -23.53
C SER A 70 47.64 17.99 -22.81
N ARG A 71 47.66 17.96 -21.48
CA ARG A 71 46.47 18.08 -20.62
C ARG A 71 45.74 19.42 -20.88
N PRO A 72 44.41 19.43 -21.06
CA PRO A 72 43.67 20.66 -21.30
C PRO A 72 43.58 21.52 -20.04
N SER A 73 43.44 22.82 -20.27
CA SER A 73 43.29 23.84 -19.23
C SER A 73 41.88 23.88 -18.64
N ASN A 74 41.76 24.52 -17.47
CA ASN A 74 40.50 24.67 -16.74
C ASN A 74 39.38 25.30 -17.59
N GLU A 75 39.74 26.27 -18.43
CA GLU A 75 38.83 27.01 -19.29
C GLU A 75 38.37 26.20 -20.50
N GLU A 76 39.22 25.32 -21.04
CA GLU A 76 38.91 24.54 -22.23
C GLU A 76 37.89 23.43 -21.94
N VAL A 77 37.96 22.79 -20.77
CA VAL A 77 36.92 21.81 -20.36
C VAL A 77 35.63 22.49 -19.99
N LEU A 78 35.70 23.67 -19.37
CA LEU A 78 34.54 24.52 -19.15
C LEU A 78 33.84 24.90 -20.45
N ALA A 79 34.62 25.23 -21.48
CA ALA A 79 34.11 25.49 -22.81
C ALA A 79 33.51 24.22 -23.44
N TRP A 80 34.14 23.05 -23.25
CA TRP A 80 33.63 21.76 -23.73
C TRP A 80 32.31 21.35 -23.05
N ILE A 81 32.20 21.46 -21.73
CA ILE A 81 30.96 21.15 -20.98
C ILE A 81 29.79 22.02 -21.45
N ARG A 82 30.08 23.26 -21.86
CA ARG A 82 29.09 24.19 -22.42
C ARG A 82 28.85 24.02 -23.91
N THR A 83 29.49 23.05 -24.57
CA THR A 83 29.18 22.78 -25.98
C THR A 83 27.78 22.20 -26.10
N PRO A 84 27.05 22.54 -27.18
CA PRO A 84 25.75 21.95 -27.45
C PRO A 84 25.77 20.41 -27.47
N ALA A 85 26.88 19.78 -27.85
CA ALA A 85 27.01 18.32 -27.85
C ALA A 85 27.09 17.72 -26.44
N VAL A 86 27.76 18.38 -25.49
CA VAL A 86 27.78 17.93 -24.09
C VAL A 86 26.50 18.31 -23.39
N GLU A 87 25.93 19.48 -23.70
CA GLU A 87 24.59 19.83 -23.24
C GLU A 87 23.57 18.84 -23.77
N GLU A 88 23.64 18.44 -25.04
CA GLU A 88 22.82 17.38 -25.66
C GLU A 88 23.11 16.02 -25.04
N PHE A 89 24.35 15.65 -24.72
CA PHE A 89 24.66 14.42 -24.01
C PHE A 89 24.15 14.42 -22.58
N ILE A 90 24.27 15.53 -21.85
CA ILE A 90 23.69 15.72 -20.51
C ILE A 90 22.17 15.72 -20.61
N THR A 91 21.62 16.34 -21.65
CA THR A 91 20.19 16.35 -21.98
C THR A 91 19.73 14.95 -22.32
N GLU A 92 20.38 14.17 -23.16
CA GLU A 92 20.06 12.76 -23.40
C GLU A 92 20.26 11.94 -22.12
N LEU A 93 21.29 12.22 -21.33
CA LEU A 93 21.47 11.65 -20.00
C LEU A 93 20.46 12.15 -18.97
N THR A 94 19.59 13.12 -19.23
CA THR A 94 18.58 13.66 -18.29
C THR A 94 17.16 13.51 -18.87
N VAL A 95 16.89 14.10 -20.03
CA VAL A 95 15.68 14.05 -20.88
C VAL A 95 15.26 12.65 -21.33
N TYR A 96 16.13 11.64 -21.41
CA TYR A 96 15.61 10.25 -21.55
C TYR A 96 14.82 9.78 -20.30
N GLY A 97 14.74 10.58 -19.23
CA GLY A 97 13.94 10.34 -18.03
C GLY A 97 12.56 11.02 -17.98
N SER A 98 12.27 12.03 -18.82
CA SER A 98 11.03 12.83 -18.72
C SER A 98 9.99 12.53 -19.80
N TYR A 99 9.93 11.31 -20.31
CA TYR A 99 8.86 10.93 -21.22
C TYR A 99 7.52 10.94 -20.50
N GLU A 100 6.51 11.58 -21.11
CA GLU A 100 5.11 11.28 -20.82
C GLU A 100 4.91 9.76 -20.95
N LEU A 101 4.23 9.19 -19.95
CA LEU A 101 4.09 7.75 -19.75
C LEU A 101 3.53 7.00 -20.99
N ASP A 102 2.91 7.74 -21.92
CA ASP A 102 2.23 7.24 -23.11
C ASP A 102 3.16 6.88 -24.29
N GLN A 103 4.47 7.21 -24.24
CA GLN A 103 5.40 6.95 -25.36
C GLN A 103 6.46 5.85 -25.12
N LEU A 104 6.38 5.10 -24.03
CA LEU A 104 7.29 3.97 -23.76
C LEU A 104 7.01 2.78 -24.70
N THR A 105 7.55 2.81 -25.92
CA THR A 105 7.64 1.62 -26.77
C THR A 105 8.70 0.65 -26.22
N PRO A 106 8.44 -0.67 -26.18
CA PRO A 106 9.32 -1.66 -25.55
C PRO A 106 10.66 -1.91 -26.27
N GLU A 107 10.96 -1.18 -27.36
CA GLU A 107 12.07 -1.47 -28.27
C GLU A 107 13.36 -0.69 -27.96
N TYR A 108 13.31 0.31 -27.08
CA TYR A 108 14.48 1.08 -26.62
C TYR A 108 14.86 0.75 -25.16
N ILE A 109 15.23 -0.50 -24.91
CA ILE A 109 15.89 -0.86 -23.64
C ILE A 109 17.38 -0.55 -23.80
N VAL A 110 17.78 0.68 -23.51
CA VAL A 110 19.19 1.02 -23.34
C VAL A 110 19.74 0.13 -22.23
N GLN A 111 20.72 -0.71 -22.56
CA GLN A 111 21.34 -1.63 -21.62
C GLN A 111 21.92 -0.81 -20.46
N LYS A 112 21.30 -0.89 -19.27
CA LYS A 112 21.74 -0.12 -18.10
C LYS A 112 23.22 -0.48 -17.82
N PRO A 113 24.17 0.47 -17.86
CA PRO A 113 25.54 0.18 -17.48
C PRO A 113 25.59 -0.37 -16.05
N SER A 114 26.49 -1.31 -15.82
CA SER A 114 26.66 -2.04 -14.55
C SER A 114 26.85 -1.12 -13.32
N CYS A 115 27.30 0.12 -13.54
CA CYS A 115 27.52 1.11 -12.50
C CYS A 115 26.24 1.79 -11.97
N TRP A 116 25.09 1.69 -12.66
CA TRP A 116 23.88 2.38 -12.21
C TRP A 116 23.41 1.94 -10.83
N LEU A 117 23.56 0.67 -10.46
CA LEU A 117 23.17 0.20 -9.13
C LEU A 117 23.96 0.92 -8.03
N GLN A 118 25.22 1.29 -8.29
CA GLN A 118 26.03 2.04 -7.33
C GLN A 118 25.58 3.50 -7.26
N ALA A 119 25.29 4.13 -8.40
CA ALA A 119 24.71 5.47 -8.45
C ALA A 119 23.36 5.54 -7.72
N CYS A 120 22.49 4.56 -7.91
CA CYS A 120 21.22 4.47 -7.18
C CYS A 120 21.40 4.36 -5.67
N ARG A 121 22.45 3.68 -5.20
CA ARG A 121 22.79 3.52 -3.77
C ARG A 121 23.36 4.79 -3.14
N ALA A 122 23.99 5.63 -3.94
CA ALA A 122 24.44 6.94 -3.47
C ALA A 122 23.26 7.90 -3.29
N GLU A 123 22.15 7.66 -4.00
CA GLU A 123 21.02 8.55 -3.99
C GLU A 123 20.23 8.53 -2.70
N ARG A 124 19.82 9.70 -2.20
CA ARG A 124 18.95 9.78 -1.02
C ARG A 124 17.50 9.53 -1.41
N TRP A 125 17.01 8.35 -1.04
CA TRP A 125 15.59 8.04 -1.12
C TRP A 125 14.82 8.82 -0.04
N ASN A 126 14.15 9.87 -0.48
CA ASN A 126 13.20 10.65 0.32
C ASN A 126 11.79 10.06 0.15
N GLY A 127 11.60 8.83 0.62
CA GLY A 127 10.27 8.24 0.78
C GLY A 127 9.50 8.83 1.96
N ASN A 128 8.24 8.41 2.09
CA ASN A 128 7.43 8.71 3.26
C ASN A 128 7.41 7.46 4.18
N PRO A 129 8.16 7.48 5.30
CA PRO A 129 8.24 6.33 6.21
C PRO A 129 6.87 5.99 6.84
N ASP A 130 5.96 6.96 6.99
CA ASP A 130 4.63 6.74 7.54
C ASP A 130 3.67 6.04 6.57
N ILE A 131 4.04 5.87 5.30
CA ILE A 131 3.23 5.19 4.28
C ILE A 131 3.84 3.84 3.92
N ALA A 132 5.12 3.81 3.56
CA ALA A 132 5.79 2.62 3.02
C ALA A 132 7.02 2.18 3.84
N GLY A 133 7.23 2.80 5.00
CA GLY A 133 8.34 2.45 5.89
C GLY A 133 8.22 1.07 6.53
N VAL A 134 9.31 0.63 7.14
CA VAL A 134 9.44 -0.73 7.70
C VAL A 134 8.37 -1.03 8.76
N GLY A 135 8.02 -0.07 9.61
CA GLY A 135 6.96 -0.25 10.60
C GLY A 135 5.56 -0.36 9.97
N MET A 136 5.31 0.34 8.85
CA MET A 136 4.05 0.19 8.10
C MET A 136 3.96 -1.16 7.41
N LEU A 137 5.04 -1.62 6.76
CA LEU A 137 5.11 -2.98 6.22
C LEU A 137 4.83 -4.03 7.30
N THR A 138 5.41 -3.85 8.49
CA THR A 138 5.15 -4.73 9.64
C THR A 138 3.68 -4.72 10.04
N THR A 139 3.05 -3.55 10.06
CA THR A 139 1.63 -3.38 10.37
C THR A 139 0.74 -4.11 9.36
N TYR A 140 1.02 -3.98 8.05
CA TYR A 140 0.26 -4.69 7.01
C TYR A 140 0.43 -6.21 7.08
N LEU A 141 1.66 -6.69 7.32
CA LEU A 141 1.94 -8.11 7.52
C LEU A 141 1.19 -8.66 8.74
N LEU A 142 1.22 -7.96 9.87
CA LEU A 142 0.48 -8.34 11.07
C LEU A 142 -1.02 -8.39 10.81
N GLN A 143 -1.58 -7.37 10.16
CA GLN A 143 -3.00 -7.33 9.83
C GLN A 143 -3.41 -8.51 8.94
N ALA A 144 -2.63 -8.81 7.88
CA ALA A 144 -2.90 -9.92 6.98
C ALA A 144 -2.78 -11.29 7.67
N CYS A 145 -1.79 -11.47 8.54
CA CYS A 145 -1.64 -12.66 9.37
C CYS A 145 -2.83 -12.85 10.31
N PHE A 146 -3.23 -11.81 11.05
CA PHE A 146 -4.38 -11.88 11.95
C PHE A 146 -5.68 -12.17 11.20
N VAL A 147 -5.94 -11.49 10.07
CA VAL A 147 -7.13 -11.79 9.26
C VAL A 147 -7.11 -13.22 8.73
N THR A 148 -5.95 -13.76 8.36
CA THR A 148 -5.85 -15.16 7.91
C THR A 148 -6.21 -16.14 9.03
N VAL A 149 -5.70 -15.92 10.24
CA VAL A 149 -6.02 -16.75 11.41
C VAL A 149 -7.51 -16.66 11.76
N TYR A 150 -8.07 -15.44 11.79
CA TYR A 150 -9.47 -15.21 12.11
C TYR A 150 -10.40 -15.79 11.04
N LEU A 151 -10.09 -15.58 9.75
CA LEU A 151 -10.86 -16.14 8.65
C LEU A 151 -10.92 -17.66 8.74
N PHE A 152 -9.77 -18.32 8.96
CA PHE A 152 -9.72 -19.77 9.11
C PHE A 152 -10.60 -20.24 10.27
N ALA A 153 -10.45 -19.63 11.44
CA ALA A 153 -11.27 -19.97 12.62
C ALA A 153 -12.77 -19.77 12.36
N LEU A 154 -13.19 -18.63 11.79
CA LEU A 154 -14.58 -18.34 11.50
C LEU A 154 -15.18 -19.30 10.46
N VAL A 155 -14.41 -19.66 9.44
CA VAL A 155 -14.81 -20.67 8.44
C VAL A 155 -14.97 -22.04 9.11
N THR A 156 -14.04 -22.43 10.00
CA THR A 156 -14.13 -23.73 10.70
C THR A 156 -15.35 -23.83 11.62
N ILE A 157 -15.71 -22.74 12.31
CA ILE A 157 -16.91 -22.65 13.14
C ILE A 157 -18.15 -22.75 12.25
N ARG A 158 -18.17 -21.99 11.16
CA ARG A 158 -19.36 -21.86 10.32
C ARG A 158 -19.76 -23.12 9.57
N PHE A 159 -18.80 -23.95 9.19
CA PHE A 159 -19.07 -25.20 8.48
C PHE A 159 -19.05 -26.44 9.39
N ASP A 160 -18.95 -26.25 10.71
CA ASP A 160 -18.77 -27.33 11.67
C ASP A 160 -17.61 -28.29 11.29
N TRP A 161 -16.58 -27.76 10.62
CA TRP A 161 -15.42 -28.54 10.17
C TRP A 161 -14.50 -28.96 11.33
N THR A 162 -14.81 -28.56 12.56
CA THR A 162 -14.03 -28.93 13.72
C THR A 162 -14.08 -30.45 13.95
N PRO A 163 -12.95 -31.17 13.81
CA PRO A 163 -12.93 -32.61 14.07
C PRO A 163 -13.36 -32.90 15.51
N VAL A 164 -14.12 -33.98 15.75
CA VAL A 164 -14.61 -34.35 17.09
C VAL A 164 -13.49 -34.37 18.14
N LYS A 165 -12.30 -34.85 17.77
CA LYS A 165 -11.11 -34.85 18.64
C LYS A 165 -10.63 -33.44 19.02
N MET A 166 -10.67 -32.49 18.08
CA MET A 166 -10.32 -31.08 18.34
C MET A 166 -11.41 -30.35 19.12
N ARG A 167 -12.69 -30.67 18.86
CA ARG A 167 -13.85 -30.12 19.58
C ARG A 167 -13.79 -30.39 21.09
N ASN A 168 -13.20 -31.51 21.48
CA ASN A 168 -13.02 -31.88 22.89
C ASN A 168 -11.78 -31.26 23.55
N SER A 169 -10.88 -30.61 22.79
CA SER A 169 -9.73 -29.92 23.38
C SER A 169 -10.18 -28.62 24.05
N PRO A 170 -9.96 -28.45 25.36
CA PRO A 170 -10.39 -27.26 26.08
C PRO A 170 -9.72 -25.99 25.53
N SER A 171 -8.46 -26.10 25.10
CA SER A 171 -7.71 -24.98 24.52
C SER A 171 -8.30 -24.54 23.18
N ILE A 172 -8.58 -25.47 22.25
CA ILE A 172 -9.12 -25.10 20.92
C ILE A 172 -10.50 -24.47 21.07
N LYS A 173 -11.35 -25.02 21.93
CA LYS A 173 -12.68 -24.46 22.22
C LYS A 173 -12.57 -23.02 22.76
N ARG A 174 -11.64 -22.79 23.71
CA ARG A 174 -11.35 -21.43 24.19
C ARG A 174 -10.86 -20.52 23.07
N THR A 175 -10.15 -21.03 22.06
CA THR A 175 -9.46 -20.19 21.06
C THR A 175 -10.50 -19.69 20.09
N LEU A 176 -11.31 -20.61 19.59
CA LEU A 176 -12.40 -20.31 18.68
C LEU A 176 -13.39 -19.32 19.31
N LEU A 177 -13.70 -19.50 20.60
CA LEU A 177 -14.56 -18.63 21.37
C LEU A 177 -13.94 -17.23 21.57
N ALA A 178 -12.67 -17.16 21.95
CA ALA A 178 -11.95 -15.90 22.07
C ALA A 178 -11.82 -15.17 20.73
N ILE A 179 -11.57 -15.89 19.63
CA ILE A 179 -11.58 -15.34 18.27
C ILE A 179 -12.96 -14.76 17.96
N GLN A 180 -14.03 -15.56 18.08
CA GLN A 180 -15.40 -15.14 17.75
C GLN A 180 -15.81 -13.87 18.51
N HIS A 181 -15.50 -13.78 19.81
CA HIS A 181 -15.84 -12.60 20.61
C HIS A 181 -14.95 -11.39 20.29
N SER A 182 -13.65 -11.60 20.06
CA SER A 182 -12.71 -10.50 19.75
C SER A 182 -12.79 -10.01 18.30
N THR A 183 -13.42 -10.75 17.37
CA THR A 183 -13.61 -10.35 15.97
C THR A 183 -14.25 -8.97 15.86
N GLY A 184 -15.21 -8.66 16.74
CA GLY A 184 -15.88 -7.35 16.76
C GLY A 184 -14.90 -6.20 16.97
N SER A 185 -14.01 -6.34 17.96
CA SER A 185 -12.99 -5.34 18.30
C SER A 185 -11.84 -5.30 17.29
N PHE A 186 -11.42 -6.46 16.76
CA PHE A 186 -10.43 -6.51 15.69
C PHE A 186 -10.91 -5.81 14.42
N LEU A 187 -12.18 -6.00 14.06
CA LEU A 187 -12.78 -5.29 12.95
C LEU A 187 -12.87 -3.78 13.23
N SER A 188 -13.26 -3.37 14.44
CA SER A 188 -13.26 -1.95 14.83
C SER A 188 -11.87 -1.31 14.76
N ALA A 189 -10.82 -2.00 15.21
CA ALA A 189 -9.44 -1.55 15.05
C ALA A 189 -9.05 -1.42 13.57
N SER A 190 -9.44 -2.40 12.75
CA SER A 190 -9.20 -2.40 11.30
C SER A 190 -9.90 -1.24 10.59
N PHE A 191 -11.11 -0.87 11.02
CA PHE A 191 -11.82 0.32 10.53
C PHE A 191 -11.03 1.60 10.83
N VAL A 192 -10.61 1.78 12.08
CA VAL A 192 -9.85 2.97 12.51
C VAL A 192 -8.55 3.08 11.72
N PHE A 193 -7.81 1.97 11.58
CA PHE A 193 -6.60 1.92 10.78
C PHE A 193 -6.84 2.29 9.31
N SER A 194 -7.86 1.70 8.67
CA SER A 194 -8.18 1.98 7.27
C SER A 194 -8.62 3.44 7.04
N ILE A 195 -9.41 4.00 7.95
CA ILE A 195 -9.85 5.41 7.89
C ILE A 195 -8.64 6.34 8.06
N ALA A 196 -7.76 6.06 9.02
CA ALA A 196 -6.54 6.84 9.22
C ALA A 196 -5.64 6.82 7.98
N MET A 197 -5.46 5.65 7.36
CA MET A 197 -4.71 5.51 6.11
C MET A 197 -5.33 6.28 4.94
N LEU A 198 -6.66 6.18 4.76
CA LEU A 198 -7.37 6.93 3.72
C LEU A 198 -7.27 8.44 3.92
N LEU A 199 -7.43 8.93 5.17
CA LEU A 199 -7.29 10.34 5.49
C LEU A 199 -5.87 10.83 5.25
N ALA A 200 -4.86 10.10 5.75
CA ALA A 200 -3.45 10.44 5.54
C ALA A 200 -3.11 10.53 4.05
N SER A 201 -3.56 9.56 3.24
CA SER A 201 -3.35 9.60 1.80
C SER A 201 -4.08 10.74 1.11
N LEU A 202 -5.33 11.02 1.50
CA LEU A 202 -6.08 12.14 0.94
C LEU A 202 -5.40 13.48 1.24
N PHE A 203 -4.97 13.69 2.49
CA PHE A 203 -4.25 14.90 2.86
C PHE A 203 -2.94 15.03 2.10
N ALA A 204 -2.15 13.96 1.98
CA ALA A 204 -0.91 14.00 1.22
C ALA A 204 -1.15 14.23 -0.28
N VAL A 205 -2.19 13.67 -0.89
CA VAL A 205 -2.55 13.96 -2.29
C VAL A 205 -2.96 15.42 -2.50
N VAL A 206 -3.62 16.04 -1.51
CA VAL A 206 -4.04 17.45 -1.57
C VAL A 206 -2.90 18.42 -1.26
N ASP A 207 -1.97 18.04 -0.38
CA ASP A 207 -0.84 18.89 0.02
C ASP A 207 0.28 18.88 -1.02
N ASP A 208 0.57 17.73 -1.63
CA ASP A 208 1.71 17.49 -2.53
C ASP A 208 1.51 18.04 -3.97
N THR A 209 0.80 19.17 -4.08
CA THR A 209 0.35 19.79 -5.35
C THR A 209 1.47 20.41 -6.21
N SER A 210 2.75 20.26 -5.84
CA SER A 210 3.85 20.86 -6.61
C SER A 210 4.99 19.93 -7.01
N ASN A 211 5.23 18.79 -6.33
CA ASN A 211 6.39 17.93 -6.64
C ASN A 211 6.20 16.44 -6.27
N ALA A 212 4.96 15.93 -6.29
CA ALA A 212 4.70 14.53 -5.97
C ALA A 212 5.46 13.58 -6.92
N ARG A 213 6.43 12.84 -6.36
CA ARG A 213 7.14 11.76 -7.05
C ARG A 213 6.17 10.66 -7.44
N TYR A 214 6.35 10.06 -8.61
CA TYR A 214 5.43 9.06 -9.16
C TYR A 214 5.16 7.89 -8.19
N THR A 215 6.20 7.37 -7.53
CA THR A 215 6.02 6.28 -6.58
C THR A 215 5.31 6.71 -5.32
N SER A 216 5.58 7.91 -4.82
CA SER A 216 4.91 8.42 -3.62
C SER A 216 3.42 8.54 -3.90
N TRP A 217 3.08 9.11 -5.05
CA TRP A 217 1.70 9.16 -5.55
C TRP A 217 1.08 7.75 -5.70
N ALA A 218 1.80 6.79 -6.28
CA ALA A 218 1.29 5.42 -6.43
C ALA A 218 1.04 4.75 -5.06
N LEU A 219 1.95 4.92 -4.10
CA LEU A 219 1.83 4.36 -2.75
C LEU A 219 0.66 5.00 -1.97
N LEU A 220 0.41 6.29 -2.18
CA LEU A 220 -0.73 7.01 -1.62
C LEU A 220 -2.08 6.39 -2.05
N LEU A 221 -2.15 5.81 -3.23
CA LEU A 221 -3.30 5.02 -3.69
C LEU A 221 -3.26 3.57 -3.19
N ILE A 222 -2.13 2.89 -3.39
CA ILE A 222 -2.02 1.44 -3.16
C ILE A 222 -2.22 1.09 -1.68
N MET A 223 -1.60 1.85 -0.78
CA MET A 223 -1.56 1.53 0.65
C MET A 223 -2.93 1.59 1.33
N PRO A 224 -3.72 2.67 1.20
CA PRO A 224 -5.05 2.71 1.81
C PRO A 224 -6.00 1.66 1.23
N ILE A 225 -5.96 1.43 -0.08
CA ILE A 225 -6.81 0.41 -0.70
C ILE A 225 -6.44 -0.98 -0.18
N SER A 226 -5.15 -1.27 -0.02
CA SER A 226 -4.70 -2.53 0.57
C SER A 226 -5.19 -2.71 2.02
N SER A 227 -5.27 -1.63 2.81
CA SER A 227 -5.76 -1.69 4.21
C SER A 227 -7.26 -2.00 4.35
N ILE A 228 -8.06 -1.72 3.31
CA ILE A 228 -9.50 -1.99 3.29
C ILE A 228 -9.78 -3.48 3.02
N LEU A 229 -8.89 -4.20 2.33
CA LEU A 229 -9.11 -5.60 1.98
C LEU A 229 -9.26 -6.53 3.21
N PRO A 230 -8.38 -6.48 4.23
CA PRO A 230 -8.58 -7.22 5.47
C PRO A 230 -9.93 -6.94 6.15
N LEU A 231 -10.37 -5.68 6.12
CA LEU A 231 -11.66 -5.27 6.67
C LEU A 231 -12.83 -5.90 5.90
N VAL A 232 -12.77 -5.91 4.57
CA VAL A 232 -13.77 -6.56 3.72
C VAL A 232 -13.82 -8.06 4.03
N VAL A 233 -12.66 -8.73 4.10
CA VAL A 233 -12.58 -10.17 4.42
C VAL A 233 -13.22 -10.46 5.79
N LEU A 234 -12.88 -9.72 6.85
CA LEU A 234 -13.44 -9.93 8.17
C LEU A 234 -14.95 -9.63 8.25
N GLN A 235 -15.40 -8.54 7.64
CA GLN A 235 -16.83 -8.19 7.62
C GLN A 235 -17.64 -9.23 6.85
N LEU A 236 -17.08 -9.75 5.76
CA LEU A 236 -17.64 -10.86 5.01
C LEU A 236 -17.43 -12.21 5.71
N ALA A 237 -16.58 -12.37 6.70
CA ALA A 237 -16.56 -13.61 7.49
C ALA A 237 -17.67 -13.58 8.57
N GLU A 238 -17.91 -12.41 9.15
CA GLU A 238 -18.70 -12.21 10.38
C GLU A 238 -20.13 -11.68 10.12
N SER A 239 -20.64 -11.65 8.89
CA SER A 239 -21.85 -10.87 8.57
C SER A 239 -23.11 -11.21 9.37
N ASN A 240 -23.22 -12.42 9.94
CA ASN A 240 -24.44 -12.93 10.58
C ASN A 240 -24.54 -12.65 12.09
N THR A 241 -23.43 -12.32 12.76
CA THR A 241 -23.34 -12.26 14.24
C THR A 241 -23.32 -10.84 14.78
N LEU A 242 -23.28 -9.83 13.91
CA LEU A 242 -22.94 -8.46 14.27
C LEU A 242 -24.15 -7.66 14.76
N ARG A 243 -24.24 -7.48 16.08
CA ARG A 243 -25.37 -6.86 16.80
C ARG A 243 -25.60 -5.36 16.54
N ARG A 244 -24.67 -4.63 15.90
CA ARG A 244 -24.72 -3.15 15.72
C ARG A 244 -24.67 -2.72 14.25
N THR A 245 -25.74 -3.01 13.51
CA THR A 245 -25.83 -2.73 12.07
C THR A 245 -25.75 -1.23 11.74
N LYS A 246 -26.48 -0.36 12.44
CA LYS A 246 -26.54 1.09 12.13
C LYS A 246 -25.19 1.81 12.22
N GLY A 247 -24.45 1.59 13.31
CA GLY A 247 -23.13 2.22 13.49
C GLY A 247 -22.14 1.75 12.42
N ARG A 248 -22.18 0.46 12.07
CA ARG A 248 -21.34 -0.10 11.00
C ARG A 248 -21.69 0.46 9.63
N MET A 249 -22.97 0.66 9.33
CA MET A 249 -23.40 1.35 8.11
C MET A 249 -22.79 2.75 8.00
N ALA A 250 -22.78 3.52 9.10
CA ALA A 250 -22.19 4.85 9.11
C ALA A 250 -20.67 4.82 8.86
N VAL A 251 -19.96 3.88 9.49
CA VAL A 251 -18.50 3.73 9.29
C VAL A 251 -18.18 3.27 7.86
N TRP A 252 -18.95 2.34 7.30
CA TRP A 252 -18.82 1.91 5.90
C TRP A 252 -19.11 3.05 4.92
N PHE A 253 -20.13 3.86 5.20
CA PHE A 253 -20.43 5.05 4.40
C PHE A 253 -19.27 6.05 4.43
N LEU A 254 -18.67 6.28 5.61
CA LEU A 254 -17.49 7.12 5.73
C LEU A 254 -16.30 6.57 4.92
N LEU A 255 -16.00 5.27 5.04
CA LEU A 255 -14.97 4.61 4.23
C LEU A 255 -15.23 4.74 2.73
N LEU A 256 -16.49 4.55 2.31
CA LEU A 256 -16.90 4.69 0.91
C LEU A 256 -16.65 6.11 0.42
N MET A 257 -17.07 7.11 1.18
CA MET A 257 -16.86 8.52 0.84
C MET A 257 -15.37 8.87 0.72
N LEU A 258 -14.54 8.42 1.65
CA LEU A 258 -13.09 8.64 1.61
C LEU A 258 -12.44 7.92 0.42
N THR A 259 -12.83 6.67 0.15
CA THR A 259 -12.32 5.88 -0.98
C THR A 259 -12.70 6.52 -2.32
N LEU A 260 -13.95 6.96 -2.47
CA LEU A 260 -14.41 7.69 -3.66
C LEU A 260 -13.64 8.99 -3.86
N ASN A 261 -13.42 9.76 -2.78
CA ASN A 261 -12.60 10.98 -2.87
C ASN A 261 -11.17 10.66 -3.34
N LEU A 262 -10.55 9.62 -2.80
CA LEU A 262 -9.19 9.22 -3.19
C LEU A 262 -9.16 8.77 -4.66
N LEU A 263 -10.17 8.02 -5.10
CA LEU A 263 -10.31 7.62 -6.50
C LEU A 263 -10.46 8.80 -7.43
N VAL A 264 -11.32 9.77 -7.10
CA VAL A 264 -11.49 10.96 -7.94
C VAL A 264 -10.18 11.73 -8.06
N HIS A 265 -9.45 11.94 -6.96
CA HIS A 265 -8.20 12.70 -7.00
C HIS A 265 -7.05 11.96 -7.71
N THR A 266 -7.05 10.62 -7.72
CA THR A 266 -6.00 9.82 -8.37
C THR A 266 -6.33 9.44 -9.81
N TRP A 267 -7.60 9.24 -10.14
CA TRP A 267 -8.02 8.80 -11.47
C TRP A 267 -8.19 9.96 -12.46
N LEU A 268 -8.76 11.09 -12.01
CA LEU A 268 -9.06 12.23 -12.89
C LEU A 268 -7.82 12.79 -13.63
N PRO A 269 -6.65 12.96 -12.97
CA PRO A 269 -5.43 13.39 -13.67
C PRO A 269 -4.95 12.39 -14.73
N ASN A 270 -5.17 11.09 -14.53
CA ASN A 270 -4.76 10.05 -15.49
C ASN A 270 -5.64 9.96 -16.73
N LEU A 271 -6.83 10.57 -16.73
CA LEU A 271 -7.69 10.61 -17.92
C LEU A 271 -7.26 11.65 -18.95
N GLY A 272 -6.15 12.36 -18.73
CA GLY A 272 -5.69 13.43 -19.62
C GLY A 272 -6.64 14.63 -19.63
N VAL A 273 -7.58 14.70 -18.68
CA VAL A 273 -8.43 15.88 -18.49
C VAL A 273 -7.58 16.91 -17.74
N GLU A 274 -6.76 17.65 -18.50
CA GLU A 274 -5.89 18.73 -18.05
C GLU A 274 -6.71 19.91 -17.46
N LEU A 275 -7.36 19.71 -16.32
CA LEU A 275 -8.07 20.77 -15.60
C LEU A 275 -7.11 21.70 -14.84
N ASN A 276 -5.82 21.33 -14.72
CA ASN A 276 -4.78 22.16 -14.12
C ASN A 276 -3.38 21.62 -14.46
N ASP A 277 -2.50 22.45 -15.03
CA ASP A 277 -1.06 22.15 -15.21
C ASP A 277 -0.31 21.77 -13.92
N ARG A 278 -0.95 21.93 -12.75
CA ARG A 278 -0.40 21.64 -11.43
C ARG A 278 -0.24 20.15 -11.11
N PHE A 279 -0.96 19.26 -11.79
CA PHE A 279 -0.91 17.81 -11.52
C PHE A 279 -0.15 17.03 -12.61
N LYS A 280 1.04 17.50 -12.98
CA LYS A 280 1.95 16.67 -13.78
C LYS A 280 2.69 15.75 -12.82
N VAL A 281 2.24 14.49 -12.71
CA VAL A 281 2.98 13.45 -11.99
C VAL A 281 4.31 13.29 -12.71
N ARG A 282 5.37 13.85 -12.13
CA ARG A 282 6.70 13.77 -12.72
C ARG A 282 7.37 12.50 -12.22
N LEU A 283 7.74 11.66 -13.18
CA LEU A 283 8.69 10.62 -12.91
C LEU A 283 10.04 11.30 -12.68
N SER A 284 10.58 11.21 -11.46
CA SER A 284 11.92 11.72 -11.23
C SER A 284 12.93 10.91 -12.04
N ASP A 285 14.01 11.55 -12.49
CA ASP A 285 15.07 10.88 -13.27
C ASP A 285 15.64 9.67 -12.53
N TRP A 286 15.67 9.75 -11.19
CA TRP A 286 16.04 8.62 -10.35
C TRP A 286 15.01 7.50 -10.40
N GLU A 287 13.71 7.76 -10.26
CA GLU A 287 12.68 6.70 -10.31
C GLU A 287 12.69 5.98 -11.66
N ALA A 288 12.85 6.72 -12.76
CA ALA A 288 12.93 6.16 -14.11
C ALA A 288 14.07 5.14 -14.26
N ARG A 289 15.22 5.41 -13.62
CA ARG A 289 16.45 4.63 -13.80
C ARG A 289 16.63 3.57 -12.73
N CYS A 290 16.36 3.94 -11.50
CA CYS A 290 16.62 3.13 -10.32
C CYS A 290 15.44 2.28 -9.90
N LEU A 291 14.22 2.53 -10.38
CA LEU A 291 13.08 1.67 -10.10
C LEU A 291 12.57 0.97 -11.36
N GLU A 292 12.05 -0.24 -11.16
CA GLU A 292 11.38 -1.00 -12.21
C GLU A 292 9.89 -0.69 -12.19
N ILE A 293 9.53 0.44 -12.80
CA ILE A 293 8.16 0.98 -12.83
C ILE A 293 7.17 -0.01 -13.47
N ARG A 294 7.66 -0.91 -14.33
CA ARG A 294 6.88 -1.99 -14.96
C ARG A 294 6.08 -2.81 -13.94
N HIS A 295 6.59 -2.98 -12.72
CA HIS A 295 5.89 -3.73 -11.67
C HIS A 295 4.88 -2.89 -10.87
N ILE A 296 4.94 -1.56 -10.96
CA ILE A 296 4.06 -0.64 -10.22
C ILE A 296 2.74 -0.45 -10.98
N TYR A 297 2.81 -0.28 -12.30
CA TYR A 297 1.64 -0.06 -13.17
C TYR A 297 0.50 -1.08 -12.95
N PRO A 298 0.70 -2.41 -13.06
CA PRO A 298 -0.40 -3.36 -12.90
C PRO A 298 -1.06 -3.30 -11.51
N ILE A 299 -0.29 -2.94 -10.48
CA ILE A 299 -0.80 -2.82 -9.11
C ILE A 299 -1.66 -1.57 -8.94
N ILE A 300 -1.34 -0.46 -9.61
CA ILE A 300 -2.19 0.74 -9.65
C ILE A 300 -3.55 0.41 -10.25
N PHE A 301 -3.59 -0.27 -11.41
CA PHE A 301 -4.86 -0.69 -12.03
C PHE A 301 -5.63 -1.66 -11.14
N LEU A 302 -4.94 -2.59 -10.50
CA LEU A 302 -5.54 -3.51 -9.55
C LEU A 302 -6.16 -2.75 -8.37
N SER A 303 -5.47 -1.72 -7.83
CA SER A 303 -6.00 -0.86 -6.77
C SER A 303 -7.26 -0.12 -7.21
N TRP A 304 -7.29 0.48 -8.40
CA TRP A 304 -8.50 1.12 -8.93
C TRP A 304 -9.65 0.15 -9.12
N ALA A 305 -9.38 -1.03 -9.70
CA ALA A 305 -10.39 -2.06 -9.90
C ALA A 305 -11.00 -2.52 -8.57
N ILE A 306 -10.17 -2.74 -7.55
CA ILE A 306 -10.61 -3.16 -6.21
C ILE A 306 -11.38 -2.05 -5.52
N ALA A 307 -10.89 -0.81 -5.57
CA ALA A 307 -11.59 0.32 -4.98
C ALA A 307 -12.98 0.51 -5.63
N GLY A 308 -13.07 0.38 -6.96
CA GLY A 308 -14.35 0.37 -7.69
C GLY A 308 -15.27 -0.77 -7.25
N LEU A 309 -14.73 -1.98 -7.08
CA LEU A 309 -15.47 -3.14 -6.58
C LEU A 309 -15.97 -2.96 -5.14
N VAL A 310 -15.15 -2.38 -4.26
CA VAL A 310 -15.54 -2.02 -2.89
C VAL A 310 -16.68 -1.01 -2.93
N CYS A 311 -16.58 0.02 -3.77
CA CYS A 311 -17.64 1.01 -3.93
C CYS A 311 -18.95 0.39 -4.40
N LEU A 312 -18.88 -0.46 -5.43
CA LEU A 312 -20.04 -1.19 -5.94
C LEU A 312 -20.66 -2.10 -4.86
N SER A 313 -19.85 -2.83 -4.10
CA SER A 313 -20.31 -3.71 -3.02
C SER A 313 -21.01 -2.95 -1.89
N ALA A 314 -20.49 -1.77 -1.53
CA ALA A 314 -21.10 -0.92 -0.51
C ALA A 314 -22.45 -0.36 -0.97
N VAL A 315 -22.57 0.02 -2.25
CA VAL A 315 -23.83 0.47 -2.84
C VAL A 315 -24.86 -0.67 -2.86
N ILE A 316 -24.46 -1.86 -3.32
CA ILE A 316 -25.33 -3.05 -3.31
C ILE A 316 -25.80 -3.36 -1.88
N PHE A 317 -24.89 -3.29 -0.90
CA PHE A 317 -25.22 -3.50 0.49
C PHE A 317 -26.23 -2.47 1.01
N ALA A 318 -26.02 -1.18 0.74
CA ALA A 318 -26.96 -0.12 1.11
C ALA A 318 -28.35 -0.30 0.48
N ILE A 319 -28.42 -0.66 -0.80
CA ILE A 319 -29.67 -0.98 -1.49
C ILE A 319 -30.35 -2.19 -0.83
N SER A 320 -29.60 -3.25 -0.57
CA SER A 320 -30.13 -4.47 0.07
C SER A 320 -30.71 -4.19 1.46
N ALA A 321 -30.01 -3.38 2.27
CA ALA A 321 -30.48 -2.96 3.58
C ALA A 321 -31.74 -2.09 3.48
N GLY A 322 -31.79 -1.16 2.52
CA GLY A 322 -32.97 -0.33 2.27
C GLY A 322 -34.19 -1.13 1.82
N VAL A 323 -33.99 -2.14 0.97
CA VAL A 323 -35.05 -3.06 0.52
C VAL A 323 -35.53 -3.95 1.66
N ALA A 324 -34.62 -4.49 2.48
CA ALA A 324 -34.96 -5.31 3.64
C ALA A 324 -35.81 -4.54 4.65
N CYS A 325 -35.53 -3.26 4.87
CA CYS A 325 -36.36 -2.38 5.69
C CYS A 325 -37.77 -2.15 5.13
N LYS A 326 -37.96 -2.24 3.81
CA LYS A 326 -39.24 -1.93 3.14
C LYS A 326 -40.09 -3.17 2.78
N ARG A 327 -39.52 -4.37 2.66
CA ARG A 327 -40.27 -5.53 2.15
C ARG A 327 -39.88 -6.84 2.85
N HIS A 328 -40.83 -7.44 3.55
CA HIS A 328 -40.68 -8.68 4.32
C HIS A 328 -40.52 -9.97 3.47
N LYS A 329 -40.34 -9.91 2.13
CA LYS A 329 -40.59 -11.09 1.27
C LYS A 329 -39.72 -11.21 0.01
N THR A 330 -38.39 -11.26 0.16
CA THR A 330 -37.48 -11.57 -0.97
C THR A 330 -36.48 -12.67 -0.63
N ARG A 331 -36.99 -13.87 -0.29
CA ARG A 331 -36.19 -15.09 0.01
C ARG A 331 -35.17 -15.45 -1.10
N ASN A 332 -35.52 -15.22 -2.37
CA ASN A 332 -34.66 -15.56 -3.50
C ASN A 332 -33.43 -14.63 -3.63
N LEU A 333 -33.57 -13.35 -3.28
CA LEU A 333 -32.47 -12.37 -3.35
C LEU A 333 -31.37 -12.70 -2.33
N VAL A 334 -31.78 -13.08 -1.11
CA VAL A 334 -30.86 -13.47 -0.05
C VAL A 334 -30.02 -14.70 -0.44
N ARG A 335 -30.64 -15.68 -1.14
CA ARG A 335 -29.92 -16.87 -1.61
C ARG A 335 -28.86 -16.54 -2.66
N VAL A 336 -29.18 -15.68 -3.63
CA VAL A 336 -28.20 -15.25 -4.66
C VAL A 336 -27.06 -14.44 -4.04
N LEU A 337 -27.37 -13.53 -3.11
CA LEU A 337 -26.36 -12.74 -2.41
C LEU A 337 -25.41 -13.64 -1.60
N HIS A 338 -25.93 -14.69 -0.98
CA HIS A 338 -25.13 -15.67 -0.24
C HIS A 338 -24.21 -16.50 -1.15
N LEU A 339 -24.65 -16.83 -2.36
CA LEU A 339 -23.81 -17.53 -3.35
C LEU A 339 -22.64 -16.65 -3.84
N LEU A 340 -22.90 -15.35 -4.06
CA LEU A 340 -21.87 -14.37 -4.47
C LEU A 340 -20.89 -14.02 -3.34
N TRP A 341 -21.19 -14.39 -2.11
CA TRP A 341 -20.42 -13.99 -0.95
C TRP A 341 -19.05 -14.68 -0.87
N TRP A 342 -19.00 -16.00 -1.09
CA TRP A 342 -17.77 -16.78 -1.06
C TRP A 342 -16.72 -16.34 -2.09
N PRO A 343 -17.05 -16.14 -3.38
CA PRO A 343 -16.06 -15.67 -4.34
C PRO A 343 -15.53 -14.28 -3.96
N MET A 344 -16.35 -13.41 -3.35
CA MET A 344 -15.88 -12.12 -2.85
C MET A 344 -14.88 -12.25 -1.70
N ILE A 345 -15.09 -13.18 -0.76
CA ILE A 345 -14.12 -13.46 0.31
C ILE A 345 -12.80 -13.96 -0.29
N ILE A 346 -12.86 -14.93 -1.20
CA ILE A 346 -11.67 -15.52 -1.83
C ILE A 346 -10.91 -14.46 -2.64
N LEU A 347 -11.62 -13.64 -3.41
CA LEU A 347 -11.03 -12.55 -4.20
C LEU A 347 -10.39 -11.47 -3.33
N ALA A 348 -11.08 -11.04 -2.26
CA ALA A 348 -10.52 -10.04 -1.34
C ALA A 348 -9.31 -10.59 -0.58
N PHE A 349 -9.36 -11.86 -0.18
CA PHE A 349 -8.25 -12.54 0.49
C PHE A 349 -7.03 -12.71 -0.42
N SER A 350 -7.22 -13.11 -1.68
CA SER A 350 -6.14 -13.23 -2.65
C SER A 350 -5.53 -11.87 -3.00
N ALA A 351 -6.37 -10.85 -3.18
CA ALA A 351 -5.93 -9.49 -3.41
C ALA A 351 -5.10 -8.96 -2.23
N MET A 352 -5.55 -9.18 -0.99
CA MET A 352 -4.85 -8.75 0.23
C MET A 352 -3.42 -9.29 0.25
N TRP A 353 -3.25 -10.60 0.07
CA TRP A 353 -1.92 -11.23 0.05
C TRP A 353 -1.09 -10.80 -1.17
N THR A 354 -1.72 -10.52 -2.31
CA THR A 354 -1.04 -9.97 -3.49
C THR A 354 -0.44 -8.60 -3.20
N PHE A 355 -1.19 -7.67 -2.56
CA PHE A 355 -0.65 -6.36 -2.16
C PHE A 355 0.45 -6.49 -1.11
N VAL A 356 0.28 -7.33 -0.10
CA VAL A 356 1.29 -7.53 0.94
C VAL A 356 2.57 -8.12 0.36
N GLY A 357 2.45 -9.12 -0.53
CA GLY A 357 3.59 -9.70 -1.24
C GLY A 357 4.30 -8.70 -2.14
N TRP A 358 3.53 -7.92 -2.91
CA TRP A 358 4.09 -6.86 -3.75
C TRP A 358 4.77 -5.77 -2.92
N LEU A 359 4.15 -5.31 -1.83
CA LEU A 359 4.74 -4.31 -0.93
C LEU A 359 6.04 -4.82 -0.31
N THR A 360 6.06 -6.08 0.13
CA THR A 360 7.26 -6.72 0.65
C THR A 360 8.38 -6.73 -0.40
N TYR A 361 8.07 -7.13 -1.62
CA TYR A 361 9.01 -7.09 -2.75
C TYR A 361 9.51 -5.66 -3.03
N PHE A 362 8.60 -4.70 -3.08
CA PHE A 362 8.89 -3.29 -3.34
C PHE A 362 9.81 -2.70 -2.25
N THR A 363 9.50 -2.89 -0.97
CA THR A 363 10.33 -2.43 0.15
C THR A 363 11.71 -3.07 0.14
N PHE A 364 11.83 -4.37 -0.18
CA PHE A 364 13.13 -5.02 -0.30
C PHE A 364 13.94 -4.50 -1.48
N SER A 365 13.29 -4.28 -2.64
CA SER A 365 13.93 -3.72 -3.83
C SER A 365 14.45 -2.30 -3.56
N ILE A 366 13.66 -1.45 -2.91
CA ILE A 366 14.11 -0.11 -2.50
C ILE A 366 15.27 -0.22 -1.52
N ARG A 367 15.19 -1.11 -0.52
CA ARG A 367 16.24 -1.25 0.49
C ARG A 367 17.58 -1.69 -0.11
N ASP A 368 17.58 -2.62 -1.07
CA ASP A 368 18.82 -3.04 -1.75
C ASP A 368 19.41 -1.91 -2.62
N ARG A 369 18.53 -1.11 -3.22
CA ARG A 369 18.93 -0.03 -4.13
C ARG A 369 19.33 1.27 -3.44
N ALA A 370 18.74 1.62 -2.30
CA ALA A 370 19.05 2.85 -1.56
C ALA A 370 20.00 2.60 -0.37
N ARG A 371 20.10 1.37 0.14
CA ARG A 371 21.00 0.99 1.25
C ARG A 371 20.96 1.96 2.44
N ASN A 372 22.01 2.75 2.66
CA ASN A 372 22.21 3.60 3.84
C ASN A 372 21.49 4.95 3.74
N SER A 373 21.01 5.32 2.56
CA SER A 373 20.36 6.61 2.30
C SER A 373 18.83 6.52 2.40
N ASN A 374 18.31 5.35 2.77
CA ASN A 374 16.88 5.05 2.79
C ASN A 374 16.22 5.54 4.08
N LYS A 375 15.47 6.65 4.00
CA LYS A 375 14.68 7.16 5.13
C LYS A 375 13.53 6.23 5.54
N ASP A 376 13.04 5.37 4.64
CA ASP A 376 11.96 4.43 4.94
C ASP A 376 12.40 3.31 5.90
N ALA A 377 13.71 3.15 6.12
CA ALA A 377 14.26 2.22 7.09
C ALA A 377 14.13 2.70 8.56
N GLU A 378 13.84 3.98 8.77
CA GLU A 378 13.70 4.57 10.09
C GLU A 378 12.30 4.33 10.66
N TRP A 379 12.25 4.14 11.98
CA TRP A 379 11.00 4.04 12.71
C TRP A 379 10.45 5.43 13.00
N SER A 380 9.23 5.72 12.55
CA SER A 380 8.54 6.96 12.83
C SER A 380 7.49 6.79 13.93
N PHE A 381 7.07 7.91 14.53
CA PHE A 381 6.00 7.90 15.53
C PHE A 381 4.68 7.34 14.97
N GLY A 382 4.34 7.65 13.71
CA GLY A 382 3.15 7.15 13.04
C GLY A 382 3.13 5.62 12.94
N GLN A 383 4.27 4.99 12.67
CA GLN A 383 4.39 3.53 12.63
C GLN A 383 4.14 2.86 14.00
N PHE A 384 4.66 3.45 15.09
CA PHE A 384 4.38 2.93 16.43
C PHE A 384 2.91 3.06 16.81
N LEU A 385 2.27 4.18 16.45
CA LEU A 385 0.83 4.35 16.63
C LEU A 385 0.03 3.34 15.81
N ALA A 386 0.43 3.09 14.56
CA ALA A 386 -0.19 2.09 13.69
C ALA A 386 -0.14 0.70 14.32
N LEU A 387 1.00 0.27 14.86
CA LEU A 387 1.11 -1.01 15.58
C LEU A 387 0.26 -1.02 16.86
N SER A 388 0.17 0.11 17.55
CA SER A 388 -0.62 0.23 18.79
C SER A 388 -2.13 0.13 18.55
N THR A 389 -2.61 0.35 17.31
CA THR A 389 -4.03 0.13 16.97
C THR A 389 -4.49 -1.30 17.19
N TRP A 390 -3.56 -2.26 17.21
CA TRP A 390 -3.83 -3.67 17.46
C TRP A 390 -3.95 -4.02 18.95
N MET A 391 -3.43 -3.19 19.85
CA MET A 391 -3.40 -3.51 21.29
C MET A 391 -4.79 -3.73 21.89
N PRO A 392 -5.82 -2.90 21.63
CA PRO A 392 -7.15 -3.12 22.20
C PRO A 392 -7.74 -4.49 21.84
N PHE A 393 -7.54 -4.97 20.60
CA PHE A 393 -8.04 -6.27 20.20
C PHE A 393 -7.25 -7.40 20.87
N LEU A 394 -5.92 -7.27 20.97
CA LEU A 394 -5.06 -8.29 21.60
C LEU A 394 -5.38 -8.46 23.08
N VAL A 395 -5.63 -7.35 23.79
CA VAL A 395 -6.05 -7.36 25.19
C VAL A 395 -7.41 -8.06 25.34
N GLU A 396 -8.36 -7.77 24.45
CA GLU A 396 -9.67 -8.42 24.48
C GLU A 396 -9.58 -9.92 24.18
N PHE A 397 -8.79 -10.30 23.18
CA PHE A 397 -8.51 -11.70 22.88
C PHE A 397 -7.90 -12.41 24.10
N ALA A 398 -6.86 -11.82 24.72
CA ALA A 398 -6.19 -12.40 25.88
C ALA A 398 -7.13 -12.53 27.09
N TYR A 399 -7.98 -11.54 27.32
CA TYR A 399 -8.92 -11.54 28.44
C TYR A 399 -9.99 -12.63 28.27
N VAL A 400 -10.60 -12.76 27.08
CA VAL A 400 -11.58 -13.83 26.77
C VAL A 400 -10.92 -15.21 26.67
N TRP A 401 -9.62 -15.26 26.37
CA TRP A 401 -8.87 -16.51 26.38
C TRP A 401 -8.60 -17.02 27.81
N CYS A 402 -8.24 -16.10 28.72
CA CYS A 402 -7.94 -16.42 30.13
C CYS A 402 -9.19 -16.65 30.97
N GLU A 403 -10.26 -15.88 30.75
CA GLU A 403 -11.51 -15.97 31.49
C GLU A 403 -12.63 -16.57 30.63
N GLU A 404 -13.61 -17.24 31.24
CA GLU A 404 -14.80 -17.65 30.49
C GLU A 404 -15.54 -16.41 29.93
N PRO A 405 -16.10 -16.47 28.70
CA PRO A 405 -16.67 -15.27 28.06
C PRO A 405 -17.76 -14.60 28.88
N GLU A 406 -18.50 -15.36 29.67
CA GLU A 406 -19.55 -14.83 30.55
C GLU A 406 -18.95 -13.90 31.61
N LYS A 407 -17.87 -14.31 32.28
CA LYS A 407 -17.16 -13.46 33.25
C LYS A 407 -16.50 -12.28 32.56
N ALA A 408 -15.84 -12.54 31.44
CA ALA A 408 -15.13 -11.52 30.67
C ALA A 408 -16.08 -10.43 30.13
N LEU A 409 -17.26 -10.82 29.65
CA LEU A 409 -18.24 -9.87 29.11
C LEU A 409 -19.04 -9.18 30.23
N ASN A 410 -19.36 -9.88 31.33
CA ASN A 410 -20.04 -9.28 32.48
C ASN A 410 -19.23 -8.15 33.10
N GLY A 411 -17.90 -8.28 33.17
CA GLY A 411 -17.02 -7.21 33.67
C GLY A 411 -17.07 -5.92 32.83
N ARG A 412 -17.58 -5.96 31.59
CA ARG A 412 -17.67 -4.80 30.68
C ARG A 412 -19.08 -4.20 30.61
N LEU A 413 -20.09 -4.90 31.12
CA LEU A 413 -21.45 -4.39 31.16
C LEU A 413 -21.61 -3.44 32.34
N ILE A 414 -22.31 -2.34 32.10
CA ILE A 414 -22.71 -1.42 33.18
C ILE A 414 -23.86 -2.11 33.93
N ALA A 415 -23.84 -2.08 35.27
CA ALA A 415 -24.98 -2.53 36.07
C ALA A 415 -26.26 -1.75 35.65
N PRO A 416 -27.41 -2.40 35.44
CA PRO A 416 -27.82 -3.74 35.90
C PRO A 416 -27.77 -4.84 34.81
N TYR A 417 -27.05 -4.65 33.72
CA TYR A 417 -27.06 -5.62 32.61
C TYR A 417 -26.17 -6.83 32.90
N GLU A 418 -26.69 -8.04 32.66
CA GLU A 418 -25.97 -9.31 32.76
C GLU A 418 -25.96 -10.08 31.42
N VAL A 419 -24.92 -10.87 31.21
CA VAL A 419 -24.80 -11.81 30.09
C VAL A 419 -25.40 -13.13 30.51
N VAL A 420 -26.51 -13.49 29.87
CA VAL A 420 -27.14 -14.81 30.05
C VAL A 420 -26.78 -15.69 28.87
N LYS A 421 -26.28 -16.90 29.14
CA LYS A 421 -26.13 -17.95 28.12
C LYS A 421 -27.53 -18.41 27.71
N VAL A 422 -27.93 -18.10 26.49
CA VAL A 422 -29.13 -18.68 25.89
C VAL A 422 -28.74 -20.08 25.44
N ALA A 423 -29.29 -21.11 26.09
CA ALA A 423 -29.17 -22.47 25.57
C ALA A 423 -29.77 -22.46 24.16
N GLU A 424 -29.01 -22.93 23.18
CA GLU A 424 -29.54 -23.17 21.85
C GLU A 424 -30.66 -24.20 22.05
N GLU A 425 -31.92 -23.76 22.02
CA GLU A 425 -33.06 -24.66 21.91
C GLU A 425 -32.79 -25.41 20.62
N THR A 426 -32.24 -26.61 20.75
CA THR A 426 -32.16 -27.56 19.66
C THR A 426 -33.61 -27.67 19.20
N GLU A 427 -33.93 -27.11 18.04
CA GLU A 427 -35.08 -27.53 17.23
C GLU A 427 -34.82 -28.99 16.81
N SER A 428 -34.61 -29.90 17.77
CA SER A 428 -35.18 -31.22 17.67
C SER A 428 -36.67 -30.96 17.69
N THR A 429 -37.19 -30.71 16.50
CA THR A 429 -38.51 -31.16 16.12
C THR A 429 -38.50 -32.67 16.36
N ASP A 430 -38.61 -33.05 17.64
CA ASP A 430 -39.27 -34.27 18.00
C ASP A 430 -40.64 -34.10 17.38
N LEU A 431 -40.76 -34.62 16.16
CA LEU A 431 -41.93 -35.35 15.72
C LEU A 431 -42.17 -36.43 16.78
N GLU A 432 -42.58 -36.01 17.97
CA GLU A 432 -43.34 -36.83 18.86
C GLU A 432 -44.63 -37.06 18.08
N GLN A 433 -44.59 -38.18 17.38
CA GLN A 433 -45.68 -38.80 16.70
C GLN A 433 -46.76 -39.01 17.78
N SER A 434 -47.57 -37.97 17.98
CA SER A 434 -48.80 -37.99 18.75
C SER A 434 -49.76 -38.93 18.03
N GLY A 435 -49.54 -40.23 18.25
CA GLY A 435 -50.62 -41.18 18.25
C GLY A 435 -51.46 -40.88 19.47
N GLY A 436 -52.68 -40.41 19.23
CA GLY A 436 -53.85 -40.48 20.08
C GLY A 436 -53.64 -40.20 21.57
N ASP A 437 -54.05 -39.02 22.03
CA ASP A 437 -55.25 -38.94 22.85
C ASP A 437 -55.65 -37.48 23.08
N GLU A 438 -56.90 -37.17 22.73
CA GLU A 438 -57.58 -35.93 23.08
C GLU A 438 -57.77 -35.87 24.61
N ALA A 439 -56.96 -35.08 25.32
CA ALA A 439 -57.40 -34.30 26.48
C ALA A 439 -56.27 -33.44 27.06
N SER A 440 -56.61 -32.19 27.40
CA SER A 440 -55.84 -31.24 28.23
C SER A 440 -54.71 -30.46 27.57
N ALA A 441 -55.07 -29.51 26.71
CA ALA A 441 -54.26 -28.31 26.50
C ALA A 441 -54.43 -27.35 27.70
N ARG A 442 -53.53 -27.44 28.69
CA ARG A 442 -53.30 -26.36 29.65
C ARG A 442 -52.29 -25.38 29.06
N LEU A 443 -52.79 -24.23 28.62
CA LEU A 443 -52.02 -23.03 28.33
C LEU A 443 -51.26 -22.57 29.59
N VAL A 444 -49.98 -22.92 29.70
CA VAL A 444 -49.08 -22.31 30.67
C VAL A 444 -48.57 -21.00 30.09
N HIS A 445 -49.29 -19.93 30.40
CA HIS A 445 -48.88 -18.57 30.10
C HIS A 445 -47.82 -18.16 31.14
N ARG A 446 -46.54 -18.35 30.81
CA ARG A 446 -45.42 -17.89 31.65
C ARG A 446 -45.26 -16.38 31.46
N ARG A 447 -45.93 -15.58 32.30
CA ARG A 447 -45.61 -14.17 32.53
C ARG A 447 -44.25 -14.11 33.23
N THR A 448 -43.23 -13.62 32.54
CA THR A 448 -42.06 -13.00 33.16
C THR A 448 -42.43 -11.59 33.61
N ILE A 449 -42.24 -11.33 34.90
CA ILE A 449 -42.26 -9.99 35.52
C ILE A 449 -40.92 -9.32 35.25
#